data_AF-A0A932ZT35-F1
#
_entry.id   AF-A0A932ZT35-F1
#
_cell.length_a   1.000
_cell.length_b   1.000
_cell.length_c   1.000
_cell.angle_alpha   90.00
_cell.angle_beta   90.00
_cell.angle_gamma   90.00
#
_symmetry.space_group_name_H-M   'P 1'
#
loop_
_entity.id
_entity.type
_entity.pdbx_description
1 polymer ?
#
loop_
_entity_poly.entity_id
_entity_poly.type
_entity_poly.pdbx_seq_one_letter_code
_entity_poly.pdbx_strand_id
1 'polypeptide(L)'
;MPVSPDRDSAGRQKALARLGLLTGAGKGEVRQAYRRLALLCHPDLHPGEPGMERRFRELSEAYCLLLTVGTGEPPAHPNPPPGLPARGGDLQYSLRLDFLQAARGGEFPVRFTRRRPCPACAGIEGQREGCGACGGGGEAAERALVRVRVPPGVA
;
A
#
# COMPACT_ATOMS: atom_id res chain seq x y z
N MET A 1 8.00 28.07 25.72
CA MET A 1 6.63 27.79 25.26
C MET A 1 6.45 26.28 25.17
N PRO A 2 5.80 25.61 26.13
CA PRO A 2 5.54 24.17 26.04
C PRO A 2 4.40 23.93 25.06
N VAL A 3 4.64 23.10 24.04
CA VAL A 3 3.61 22.68 23.09
C VAL A 3 2.61 21.78 23.82
N SER A 4 1.32 22.13 23.74
CA SER A 4 0.21 21.37 24.35
C SER A 4 0.24 19.89 23.95
N PRO A 5 -0.18 18.95 24.82
CA PRO A 5 -0.21 17.53 24.49
C PRO A 5 -1.38 17.28 23.54
N ASP A 6 -1.08 17.34 22.25
CA ASP A 6 -2.03 17.07 21.18
C ASP A 6 -2.59 15.65 21.32
N ARG A 7 -3.88 15.47 21.03
CA ARG A 7 -4.62 14.20 21.17
C ARG A 7 -4.01 13.07 20.33
N ASP A 8 -3.18 13.43 19.36
CA ASP A 8 -2.36 12.56 18.50
C ASP A 8 -1.17 11.91 19.25
N SER A 9 -0.67 12.53 20.32
CA SER A 9 0.44 12.00 21.13
C SER A 9 0.04 10.75 21.92
N ALA A 10 -1.21 10.68 22.39
CA ALA A 10 -1.74 9.52 23.11
C ALA A 10 -1.90 8.29 22.21
N GLY A 11 -2.36 8.48 20.97
CA GLY A 11 -2.47 7.42 19.97
C GLY A 11 -1.11 6.87 19.56
N ARG A 12 -0.15 7.77 19.33
CA ARG A 12 1.25 7.42 19.03
C ARG A 12 1.92 6.68 20.19
N GLN A 13 1.71 7.13 21.42
CA GLN A 13 2.25 6.50 22.63
C GLN A 13 1.69 5.09 22.82
N LYS A 14 0.38 4.90 22.61
CA LYS A 14 -0.25 3.56 22.67
C LYS A 14 0.31 2.62 21.61
N ALA A 15 0.61 3.11 20.40
CA ALA A 15 1.25 2.33 19.35
C ALA A 15 2.71 1.98 19.67
N LEU A 16 3.48 2.90 20.26
CA LEU A 16 4.85 2.64 20.71
C LEU A 16 4.89 1.60 21.84
N ALA A 17 3.95 1.67 22.79
CA ALA A 17 3.84 0.71 23.88
C ALA A 17 3.54 -0.72 23.37
N ARG A 18 2.73 -0.87 22.31
CA ARG A 18 2.48 -2.18 21.66
C ARG A 18 3.73 -2.80 21.04
N LEU A 19 4.68 -1.98 20.58
CA LEU A 19 5.98 -2.42 20.06
C LEU A 19 7.05 -2.56 21.15
N GLY A 20 6.72 -2.25 22.42
CA GLY A 20 7.67 -2.26 23.53
C GLY A 20 8.68 -1.11 23.52
N LEU A 21 8.33 0.03 22.90
CA LEU A 21 9.20 1.18 22.75
C LEU A 21 8.81 2.35 23.66
N LEU A 22 9.81 3.17 24.00
CA LEU A 22 9.63 4.39 24.79
C LEU A 22 8.97 5.50 23.96
N THR A 23 8.34 6.46 24.64
CA THR A 23 7.57 7.58 24.05
C THR A 23 8.35 8.49 23.10
N GLY A 24 9.68 8.44 23.13
CA GLY A 24 10.58 9.19 22.25
C GLY A 24 11.23 8.38 21.12
N ALA A 25 10.81 7.12 20.91
CA ALA A 25 11.51 6.25 19.97
C ALA A 25 11.45 6.75 18.51
N GLY A 26 12.61 6.71 17.86
CA GLY A 26 12.77 7.18 16.48
C GLY A 26 12.21 6.19 15.43
N LYS A 27 11.99 6.65 14.20
CA LYS A 27 11.53 5.80 13.08
C LYS A 27 12.43 4.56 12.85
N GLY A 28 13.73 4.67 13.15
CA GLY A 28 14.68 3.55 13.05
C GLY A 28 14.44 2.45 14.09
N GLU A 29 14.19 2.83 15.34
CA GLU A 29 13.90 1.91 16.45
C GLU A 29 12.56 1.21 16.24
N VAL A 30 11.54 1.95 15.79
CA VAL A 30 10.23 1.39 15.40
C VAL A 30 10.38 0.29 14.35
N ARG A 31 11.19 0.51 13.32
CA ARG A 31 11.47 -0.50 12.29
C ARG A 31 12.23 -1.71 12.83
N GLN A 32 13.19 -1.50 13.72
CA GLN A 32 13.98 -2.60 14.28
C GLN A 32 13.16 -3.47 15.24
N ALA A 33 12.37 -2.87 16.12
CA ALA A 33 11.48 -3.58 17.04
C ALA A 33 10.41 -4.36 16.27
N TYR A 34 9.77 -3.73 15.27
CA TYR A 34 8.78 -4.40 14.43
C TYR A 34 9.36 -5.63 13.72
N ARG A 35 10.54 -5.52 13.09
CA ARG A 35 11.19 -6.67 12.42
C ARG A 35 11.42 -7.84 13.38
N ARG A 36 11.87 -7.56 14.61
CA ARG A 36 12.11 -8.61 15.62
C ARG A 36 10.81 -9.29 16.03
N LEU A 37 9.77 -8.52 16.33
CA LEU A 37 8.47 -9.06 16.78
C LEU A 37 7.70 -9.75 15.64
N ALA A 38 7.80 -9.23 14.42
CA ALA A 38 7.19 -9.82 13.22
C ALA A 38 7.78 -11.20 12.90
N LEU A 39 9.08 -11.40 13.10
CA LEU A 39 9.72 -12.71 12.97
C LEU A 39 9.22 -13.68 14.05
N LEU A 40 9.05 -13.23 15.29
CA LEU A 40 8.58 -14.08 16.39
C LEU A 40 7.10 -14.48 16.25
N CYS A 41 6.29 -13.68 15.56
CA CYS A 41 4.85 -13.94 15.37
C CYS A 41 4.52 -14.34 13.92
N HIS A 42 5.51 -14.80 13.14
CA HIS A 42 5.32 -15.06 11.72
C HIS A 42 4.38 -16.26 11.50
N PRO A 43 3.38 -16.18 10.59
CA PRO A 43 2.46 -17.28 10.32
C PRO A 43 3.15 -18.56 9.85
N ASP A 44 4.30 -18.46 9.17
CA ASP A 44 5.08 -19.64 8.76
C ASP A 44 5.78 -20.36 9.92
N LEU A 45 6.09 -19.65 11.02
CA LEU A 45 6.72 -20.25 12.20
C LEU A 45 5.68 -20.78 13.19
N HIS A 46 4.44 -20.28 13.10
CA HIS A 46 3.32 -20.64 13.97
C HIS A 46 2.04 -20.90 13.16
N PRO A 47 2.01 -21.95 12.31
CA PRO A 47 0.83 -22.25 11.51
C PRO A 47 -0.35 -22.66 12.42
N GLY A 48 -1.47 -21.94 12.31
CA GLY A 48 -2.74 -22.31 12.95
C GLY A 48 -2.93 -21.83 14.39
N GLU A 49 -2.02 -21.03 14.97
CA GLU A 49 -2.25 -20.41 16.28
C GLU A 49 -2.95 -19.05 16.16
N PRO A 50 -4.25 -18.93 16.52
CA PRO A 50 -4.98 -17.66 16.42
C PRO A 50 -4.43 -16.57 17.37
N GLY A 51 -3.63 -16.95 18.37
CA GLY A 51 -2.98 -16.03 19.30
C GLY A 51 -1.84 -15.23 18.66
N MET A 52 -0.99 -15.89 17.86
CA MET A 52 0.15 -15.24 17.19
C MET A 52 -0.29 -14.40 16.01
N GLU A 53 -1.32 -14.84 15.28
CA GLU A 53 -1.93 -14.06 14.20
C GLU A 53 -2.54 -12.74 14.71
N ARG A 54 -3.25 -12.79 15.85
CA ARG A 54 -3.80 -11.58 16.50
C ARG A 54 -2.69 -10.62 16.93
N ARG A 55 -1.63 -11.13 17.56
CA ARG A 55 -0.47 -10.33 17.96
C ARG A 55 0.23 -9.70 16.76
N PHE A 56 0.45 -10.47 15.69
CA PHE A 56 1.04 -9.96 14.46
C PHE A 56 0.19 -8.83 13.86
N ARG A 57 -1.13 -9.00 13.79
CA ARG A 57 -2.08 -7.98 13.31
C ARG A 57 -2.02 -6.69 14.12
N GLU A 58 -2.01 -6.80 15.45
CA GLU A 58 -1.92 -5.65 16.35
C GLU A 58 -0.58 -4.89 16.24
N LEU A 59 0.51 -5.63 16.05
CA LEU A 59 1.84 -5.07 15.81
C LEU A 59 1.93 -4.35 14.46
N SER A 60 1.37 -4.94 13.40
CA SER A 60 1.30 -4.34 12.06
C SER A 60 0.46 -3.07 12.05
N GLU A 61 -0.68 -3.06 12.75
CA GLU A 61 -1.52 -1.87 12.91
C GLU A 61 -0.75 -0.74 13.62
N ALA A 62 -0.10 -1.05 14.74
CA ALA A 62 0.69 -0.08 15.50
C ALA A 62 1.85 0.48 14.66
N TYR A 63 2.57 -0.38 13.94
CA TYR A 63 3.66 0.02 13.06
C TYR A 63 3.18 0.93 11.90
N CYS A 64 2.03 0.63 11.31
CA CYS A 64 1.43 1.45 10.25
C CYS A 64 1.14 2.87 10.76
N LEU A 65 0.42 2.98 11.89
CA LEU A 65 0.08 4.27 12.51
C LEU A 65 1.31 5.14 12.82
N LEU A 66 2.43 4.53 13.19
CA LEU A 66 3.66 5.25 13.53
C LEU A 66 4.42 5.80 12.31
N LEU A 67 4.25 5.17 11.15
CA LEU A 67 4.93 5.55 9.92
C LEU A 67 4.09 6.45 9.02
N THR A 68 2.76 6.43 9.15
CA THR A 68 1.86 7.32 8.37
C THR A 68 1.90 8.78 8.82
N VAL A 69 2.38 9.09 10.03
CA VAL A 69 2.51 10.48 10.52
C VAL A 69 3.69 11.16 9.81
N GLY A 70 3.39 11.89 8.74
CA GLY A 70 4.26 12.89 8.12
C GLY A 70 4.89 12.54 6.77
N THR A 71 4.62 11.38 6.17
CA THR A 71 5.17 11.05 4.83
C THR A 71 4.15 10.98 3.71
N GLY A 72 2.83 11.04 3.97
CA GLY A 72 1.80 10.86 2.93
C GLY A 72 1.80 9.47 2.26
N GLU A 73 2.83 8.66 2.51
CA GLU A 73 3.05 7.34 1.97
C GLU A 73 2.92 6.30 3.11
N PRO A 74 1.99 5.33 3.03
CA PRO A 74 1.96 4.22 3.96
C PRO A 74 3.22 3.37 3.74
N PRO A 75 3.87 2.88 4.80
CA PRO A 75 5.08 2.10 4.64
C PRO A 75 4.77 0.78 3.91
N ALA A 76 5.49 0.54 2.81
CA ALA A 76 5.77 -0.82 2.38
C ALA A 76 6.61 -1.49 3.50
N HIS A 77 5.95 -2.07 4.51
CA HIS A 77 5.84 -3.49 4.38
C HIS A 77 7.02 -4.31 3.84
N PRO A 78 8.05 -4.69 4.61
CA PRO A 78 8.95 -5.75 4.15
C PRO A 78 8.25 -7.13 4.09
N ASN A 79 7.09 -7.30 4.76
CA ASN A 79 6.23 -8.47 4.64
C ASN A 79 4.77 -8.14 5.08
N PRO A 80 3.78 -8.17 4.18
CA PRO A 80 2.38 -7.86 4.51
C PRO A 80 1.82 -8.98 5.37
N PRO A 81 0.88 -8.68 6.29
CA PRO A 81 -0.03 -9.72 6.70
C PRO A 81 -0.72 -10.28 5.43
N PRO A 82 -0.73 -11.61 5.24
CA PRO A 82 -1.38 -12.22 4.08
C PRO A 82 -2.86 -11.80 4.05
N GLY A 83 -3.34 -11.34 2.89
CA GLY A 83 -4.75 -11.01 2.66
C GLY A 83 -5.15 -9.54 2.81
N LEU A 84 -4.25 -8.60 3.08
CA LEU A 84 -4.58 -7.18 2.87
C LEU A 84 -4.54 -6.85 1.36
N PRO A 85 -5.52 -6.09 0.84
CA PRO A 85 -5.42 -5.57 -0.51
C PRO A 85 -4.19 -4.67 -0.59
N ALA A 86 -3.22 -5.04 -1.42
CA ALA A 86 -2.11 -4.15 -1.74
C ALA A 86 -2.66 -2.87 -2.37
N ARG A 87 -2.14 -1.71 -1.96
CA ARG A 87 -2.51 -0.43 -2.59
C ARG A 87 -2.14 -0.53 -4.07
N GLY A 88 -3.10 -0.28 -4.95
CA GLY A 88 -2.82 -0.17 -6.38
C GLY A 88 -1.82 0.96 -6.64
N GLY A 89 -0.91 0.75 -7.59
CA GLY A 89 0.01 1.80 -8.01
C GLY A 89 -0.73 3.01 -8.59
N ASP A 90 -0.18 4.20 -8.38
CA ASP A 90 -0.71 5.41 -9.00
C ASP A 90 -0.42 5.40 -10.50
N LEU A 91 -1.40 5.84 -11.29
CA LEU A 91 -1.36 5.81 -12.74
C LEU A 91 -1.29 7.24 -13.28
N GLN A 92 -0.16 7.61 -13.90
CA GLN A 92 0.06 8.95 -14.44
C GLN A 92 -0.03 8.92 -15.97
N TYR A 93 -0.91 9.75 -16.55
CA TYR A 93 -1.06 9.93 -18.00
C TYR A 93 -1.00 11.41 -18.37
N SER A 94 -0.17 11.76 -19.35
CA SER A 94 -0.09 13.11 -19.90
C SER A 94 -1.08 13.26 -21.05
N LEU A 95 -2.11 14.10 -20.84
CA LEU A 95 -3.08 14.44 -21.88
C LEU A 95 -2.60 15.69 -22.62
N ARG A 96 -2.50 15.60 -23.95
CA ARG A 96 -2.27 16.76 -24.82
C ARG A 96 -3.62 17.23 -25.32
N LEU A 97 -3.99 18.46 -24.96
CA LEU A 97 -5.24 19.10 -25.36
C LEU A 97 -4.93 20.30 -26.23
N ASP A 98 -5.78 20.53 -27.22
CA ASP A 98 -5.75 21.78 -27.98
C ASP A 98 -6.30 22.94 -27.15
N PHE A 99 -5.91 24.18 -27.48
CA PHE A 99 -6.33 25.37 -26.75
C PHE A 99 -7.86 25.46 -26.57
N LEU A 100 -8.62 25.22 -27.64
CA LEU A 100 -10.08 25.26 -27.60
C LEU A 100 -10.68 24.14 -26.73
N GLN A 101 -10.04 22.96 -26.72
CA GLN A 101 -10.45 21.83 -25.89
C GLN A 101 -10.21 22.09 -24.40
N ALA A 102 -9.09 22.73 -24.07
CA ALA A 102 -8.74 23.12 -22.71
C ALA A 102 -9.63 24.28 -22.19
N ALA A 103 -9.94 25.24 -23.06
CA ALA A 103 -10.82 26.37 -22.73
C ALA A 103 -12.28 25.96 -22.50
N ARG A 104 -12.84 25.10 -23.35
CA ARG A 104 -14.25 24.65 -23.24
C ARG A 104 -14.45 23.54 -22.22
N GLY A 105 -13.40 22.79 -21.90
CA GLY A 105 -13.52 21.55 -21.16
C GLY A 105 -14.28 20.48 -21.97
N GLY A 106 -14.38 19.28 -21.40
CA GLY A 106 -15.04 18.16 -22.04
C GLY A 106 -14.74 16.81 -21.38
N GLU A 107 -15.32 15.75 -21.93
CA GLU A 107 -15.00 14.37 -21.56
C GLU A 107 -14.00 13.78 -22.56
N PHE A 108 -12.80 13.45 -22.09
CA PHE A 108 -11.74 12.86 -22.91
C PHE A 108 -11.57 11.37 -22.57
N PRO A 109 -11.68 10.46 -23.56
CA PRO A 109 -11.46 9.05 -23.34
C PRO A 109 -9.96 8.74 -23.25
N VAL A 110 -9.50 8.33 -22.07
CA VAL A 110 -8.13 7.89 -21.82
C VAL A 110 -8.10 6.36 -21.82
N ARG A 111 -7.28 5.80 -22.70
CA ARG A 111 -7.00 4.36 -22.71
C ARG A 111 -5.84 4.09 -21.78
N PHE A 112 -6.08 3.24 -20.79
CA PHE A 112 -5.03 2.80 -19.88
C PHE A 112 -4.94 1.29 -19.80
N THR A 113 -3.79 0.83 -19.33
CA THR A 113 -3.51 -0.58 -19.13
C THR A 113 -3.59 -0.89 -17.65
N ARG A 114 -4.62 -1.65 -17.25
CA ARG A 114 -4.75 -2.19 -15.90
C ARG A 114 -4.11 -3.58 -15.84
N ARG A 115 -3.28 -3.83 -14.83
CA ARG A 115 -2.78 -5.18 -14.56
C ARG A 115 -3.83 -5.96 -13.75
N ARG A 116 -4.17 -7.15 -14.20
CA ARG A 116 -5.00 -8.11 -13.46
C ARG A 116 -4.23 -9.41 -13.27
N PRO A 117 -4.51 -10.20 -12.22
CA PRO A 117 -3.99 -11.54 -12.13
C PRO A 117 -4.38 -12.33 -13.39
N CYS A 118 -3.42 -13.06 -13.96
CA CYS A 118 -3.64 -13.80 -15.19
C CYS A 118 -4.78 -14.81 -14.98
N PRO A 119 -5.79 -14.87 -15.86
CA PRO A 119 -6.90 -15.81 -15.70
C PRO A 119 -6.45 -17.28 -15.77
N ALA A 120 -5.31 -17.55 -16.40
CA ALA A 120 -4.79 -18.92 -16.57
C ALA A 120 -3.96 -19.41 -15.37
N CYS A 121 -3.19 -18.55 -14.70
CA CYS A 121 -2.35 -18.93 -13.55
C CYS A 121 -2.73 -18.25 -12.23
N ALA A 122 -3.81 -17.47 -12.20
CA ALA A 122 -4.32 -16.76 -11.03
C ALA A 122 -3.30 -15.86 -10.31
N GLY A 123 -2.24 -15.41 -10.98
CA GLY A 123 -1.18 -14.61 -10.36
C GLY A 123 -0.11 -15.41 -9.64
N ILE A 124 -0.12 -16.74 -9.76
CA ILE A 124 0.93 -17.60 -9.19
C ILE A 124 2.17 -17.47 -10.08
N GLU A 125 3.12 -16.68 -9.60
CA GLU A 125 4.45 -16.50 -10.18
C GLU A 125 5.29 -17.77 -9.98
N GLY A 126 5.89 -18.29 -11.06
CA GLY A 126 6.90 -19.35 -10.98
C GLY A 126 6.43 -20.82 -11.01
N GLN A 127 5.19 -21.15 -11.38
CA GLN A 127 4.85 -22.55 -11.62
C GLN A 127 5.40 -23.02 -12.99
N ARG A 128 6.62 -23.57 -12.94
CA ARG A 128 7.33 -24.43 -13.90
C ARG A 128 6.91 -24.28 -15.37
N GLU A 129 7.81 -23.63 -16.13
CA GLU A 129 7.86 -23.65 -17.61
C GLU A 129 6.60 -23.13 -18.32
N GLY A 130 6.46 -21.80 -18.32
CA GLY A 130 5.77 -21.07 -19.38
C GLY A 130 4.25 -21.11 -19.35
N CYS A 131 3.63 -20.23 -18.55
CA CYS A 131 2.24 -19.87 -18.82
C CYS A 131 2.17 -19.20 -20.19
N GLY A 132 1.64 -19.88 -21.22
CA GLY A 132 1.55 -19.35 -22.59
C GLY A 132 0.71 -18.07 -22.73
N ALA A 133 -0.11 -17.75 -21.71
CA ALA A 133 -0.92 -16.54 -21.67
C ALA A 133 -0.21 -15.31 -21.08
N CYS A 134 0.75 -15.49 -20.15
CA CYS A 134 1.44 -14.37 -19.47
C CYS A 134 2.97 -14.44 -19.52
N GLY A 135 3.56 -15.47 -20.14
CA GLY A 135 5.01 -15.65 -20.27
C GLY A 135 5.74 -15.85 -18.94
N GLY A 136 5.03 -16.20 -17.87
CA GLY A 136 5.59 -16.33 -16.52
C GLY A 136 5.46 -15.07 -15.65
N GLY A 137 4.87 -13.99 -16.17
CA GLY A 137 4.72 -12.73 -15.43
C GLY A 137 3.58 -12.68 -14.40
N GLY A 138 2.72 -13.70 -14.34
CA GLY A 138 1.61 -13.75 -13.37
C GLY A 138 0.47 -12.73 -13.60
N GLU A 139 0.74 -11.65 -14.32
CA GLU A 139 -0.19 -10.56 -14.58
C GLU A 139 -0.59 -10.51 -16.07
N ALA A 140 -1.88 -10.29 -16.34
CA ALA A 140 -2.43 -9.98 -17.66
C ALA A 140 -2.75 -8.48 -17.77
N ALA A 141 -2.30 -7.86 -18.86
CA ALA A 141 -2.57 -6.46 -19.16
C ALA A 141 -3.96 -6.32 -19.83
N GLU A 142 -4.92 -5.77 -19.10
CA GLU A 142 -6.24 -5.44 -19.62
C GLU A 142 -6.28 -3.97 -20.05
N ARG A 143 -6.72 -3.70 -21.28
CA ARG A 143 -6.92 -2.33 -21.77
C ARG A 143 -8.31 -1.86 -21.33
N ALA A 144 -8.35 -0.82 -20.50
CA ALA A 144 -9.57 -0.19 -20.05
C ALA A 144 -9.68 1.25 -20.58
N LEU A 145 -10.90 1.71 -20.78
CA LEU A 145 -11.21 3.06 -21.20
C LEU A 145 -11.85 3.81 -20.03
N VAL A 146 -11.24 4.91 -19.59
CA VAL A 146 -11.84 5.82 -18.62
C VAL A 146 -12.12 7.15 -19.29
N ARG A 147 -13.30 7.70 -19.04
CA ARG A 147 -13.65 9.06 -19.45
C ARG A 147 -13.20 10.03 -18.37
N VAL A 148 -12.19 10.82 -18.67
CA VAL A 148 -11.70 11.87 -17.76
C VAL A 148 -12.41 13.16 -18.12
N ARG A 149 -13.06 13.78 -17.13
CA ARG A 149 -13.71 15.07 -17.28
C ARG A 149 -12.70 16.17 -17.01
N VAL A 150 -12.43 17.00 -18.03
CA VAL A 150 -11.55 18.17 -17.93
C VAL A 150 -12.45 19.41 -17.76
N PRO A 151 -12.31 20.18 -16.67
CA PRO A 151 -13.07 21.41 -16.49
C PRO A 151 -12.64 22.49 -17.50
N PRO A 152 -13.53 23.43 -17.84
CA PRO A 152 -13.18 24.56 -18.70
C PRO A 152 -12.13 25.46 -18.03
N GLY A 153 -11.26 26.05 -18.83
CA GLY A 153 -10.25 27.00 -18.36
C GLY A 153 -9.00 26.36 -17.75
N VAL A 154 -8.73 25.09 -18.04
CA VAL A 154 -7.41 24.49 -17.78
C VAL A 154 -6.41 25.14 -18.73
N ALA A 155 -5.51 25.95 -18.19
CA ALA A 155 -4.40 26.61 -18.89
C ALA A 155 -3.17 26.62 -17.99
#